data_AF-M0EMA3-F1
#
_entry.id   AF-M0EMA3-F1
#
_cell.length_a   1.000
_cell.length_b   1.000
_cell.length_c   1.000
_cell.angle_alpha   90.00
_cell.angle_beta   90.00
_cell.angle_gamma   90.00
#
_symmetry.space_group_name_H-M   'P 1'
#
loop_
_entity.id
_entity.type
_entity.pdbx_description
1 polymer ?
#
loop_
_entity_poly.entity_id
_entity_poly.type
_entity_poly.pdbx_seq_one_letter_code
_entity_poly.pdbx_strand_id
1 'polypeptide(L)' 'MKVGLISDVHANLPALETVLDDMPAVDRIHCAGDVVGYNPWPAECVERVREVAAATVRGNHDRT' A
#
# COMPACT_ATOMS: atom_id res chain seq x y z
N MET A 1 19.81 2.98 -7.10
CA MET A 1 18.40 3.33 -6.89
C MET A 1 17.66 2.06 -6.52
N LYS A 2 17.13 1.98 -5.30
CA LYS A 2 16.28 0.89 -4.80
C LYS A 2 14.86 1.39 -4.66
N VAL A 3 13.91 0.64 -5.21
CA VAL A 3 12.49 0.98 -5.18
C VAL A 3 11.78 -0.11 -4.37
N GLY A 4 11.01 0.30 -3.37
CA GLY A 4 10.05 -0.55 -2.68
C GLY A 4 8.77 -0.64 -3.51
N LEU A 5 8.26 -1.84 -3.73
CA LEU A 5 6.99 -2.06 -4.42
C LEU A 5 6.07 -2.83 -3.49
N ILE A 6 4.90 -2.26 -3.21
CA ILE A 6 3.81 -2.90 -2.46
C ILE A 6 2.59 -3.05 -3.37
N SER A 7 1.73 -4.03 -3.11
CA SER A 7 0.55 -4.32 -3.93
C SER A 7 -0.48 -5.08 -3.11
N ASP A 8 -1.74 -5.04 -3.55
CA ASP A 8 -2.83 -5.91 -3.06
C ASP A 8 -2.98 -5.87 -1.54
N VAL A 9 -2.87 -4.67 -0.97
CA VAL A 9 -3.00 -4.45 0.48
C VAL A 9 -4.36 -4.91 0.97
N HIS A 10 -5.40 -4.70 0.15
CA HIS A 10 -6.76 -5.14 0.42
C HIS A 10 -7.22 -4.83 1.83
N ALA A 11 -7.13 -3.56 2.22
CA ALA A 11 -7.58 -3.04 3.51
C ALA A 11 -6.99 -3.76 4.74
N ASN A 12 -5.85 -4.44 4.60
CA ASN A 12 -5.17 -5.15 5.68
C ASN A 12 -4.09 -4.28 6.31
N LEU A 13 -4.51 -3.36 7.17
CA LEU A 13 -3.61 -2.40 7.82
C LEU A 13 -2.49 -3.08 8.63
N PRO A 14 -2.74 -4.11 9.46
CA PRO A 14 -1.66 -4.79 10.18
C PRO A 14 -0.59 -5.39 9.27
N ALA A 15 -1.00 -5.99 8.15
CA ALA A 15 -0.05 -6.52 7.17
C ALA A 15 0.74 -5.41 6.47
N LEU A 16 0.08 -4.31 6.10
CA LEU A 16 0.73 -3.15 5.49
C LEU A 16 1.82 -2.58 6.40
N GLU A 17 1.50 -2.29 7.67
CA GLU A 17 2.49 -1.75 8.62
C GLU A 17 3.64 -2.73 8.84
N THR A 18 3.34 -4.03 8.97
CA THR A 18 4.39 -5.05 9.15
C THR A 18 5.35 -5.09 7.97
N VAL A 19 4.85 -4.99 6.73
CA VAL A 19 5.68 -4.96 5.52
C VAL A 19 6.47 -3.67 5.42
N LEU A 20 5.89 -2.52 5.79
CA LEU A 20 6.60 -1.23 5.79
C LEU A 20 7.72 -1.20 6.84
N ASP A 21 7.49 -1.77 8.02
CA ASP A 21 8.47 -1.84 9.10
C ASP A 21 9.62 -2.82 8.79
N ASP A 22 9.34 -3.94 8.14
CA ASP A 22 10.35 -4.94 7.74
C ASP A 22 11.13 -4.53 6.47
N MET A 23 10.60 -3.57 5.70
CA MET A 23 11.23 -3.14 4.44
C MET A 23 12.59 -2.49 4.72
N PRO A 24 13.68 -2.90 4.04
CA PRO A 24 14.95 -2.22 4.14
C PRO A 24 14.85 -0.80 3.57
N ALA A 25 15.81 0.07 3.90
CA ALA A 25 15.84 1.42 3.35
C ALA A 25 15.83 1.41 1.80
N VAL A 26 14.84 2.09 1.23
CA VAL A 26 14.64 2.30 -0.21
C VAL A 26 14.57 3.79 -0.52
N ASP A 27 14.87 4.16 -1.76
CA ASP A 27 14.84 5.57 -2.19
C ASP A 27 13.40 6.08 -2.35
N ARG A 28 12.48 5.19 -2.79
CA ARG A 28 11.06 5.48 -3.02
C ARG A 28 10.21 4.21 -2.88
N ILE A 29 8.96 4.38 -2.48
CA ILE A 29 7.95 3.33 -2.49
C ILE A 29 6.92 3.61 -3.59
N HIS A 30 6.48 2.57 -4.29
CA HIS A 30 5.34 2.61 -5.21
C HIS A 30 4.31 1.55 -4.81
N CYS A 31 3.04 1.84 -5.10
CA CYS A 31 1.93 0.91 -4.88
C CYS A 31 1.30 0.48 -6.20
N ALA A 32 1.14 -0.82 -6.42
CA ALA A 32 0.54 -1.39 -7.62
C ALA A 32 -1.01 -1.47 -7.56
N GLY A 33 -1.62 -0.87 -6.54
CA GLY A 33 -3.07 -0.77 -6.40
C GLY A 33 -3.67 -1.88 -5.54
N ASP A 34 -4.99 -1.99 -5.61
CA ASP A 34 -5.81 -2.88 -4.78
C ASP A 34 -5.57 -2.62 -3.28
N VAL A 35 -5.62 -1.34 -2.93
CA VAL A 35 -5.45 -0.84 -1.56
C VAL A 35 -6.68 -1.16 -0.72
N VAL A 36 -7.87 -1.14 -1.32
CA VAL A 36 -9.15 -1.44 -0.66
C VAL A 36 -9.68 -2.83 -1.01
N GLY A 37 -10.78 -3.20 -0.36
CA GLY A 37 -11.45 -4.49 -0.52
C GLY A 37 -11.07 -5.52 0.54
N TYR A 38 -11.92 -6.52 0.75
CA TYR A 38 -11.79 -7.66 1.67
C TYR A 38 -11.68 -7.36 3.18
N ASN A 39 -10.68 -6.63 3.66
CA ASN A 39 -10.39 -6.48 5.10
C ASN A 39 -10.96 -5.15 5.68
N PRO A 40 -10.96 -4.97 7.02
CA PRO A 40 -11.80 -3.95 7.65
C PRO A 40 -11.20 -2.54 7.74
N TRP A 41 -9.99 -2.29 7.21
CA TRP A 41 -9.31 -0.99 7.33
C TRP A 41 -9.07 -0.28 5.97
N PRO A 42 -10.10 -0.09 5.12
CA PRO A 42 -9.89 0.49 3.80
C PRO A 42 -9.43 1.96 3.88
N ALA A 43 -10.00 2.74 4.81
CA ALA A 43 -9.66 4.17 4.94
C ALA A 43 -8.23 4.35 5.44
N GLU A 44 -7.86 3.61 6.48
CA GLU A 44 -6.54 3.65 7.09
C GLU A 44 -5.47 3.17 6.12
N CYS A 45 -5.72 2.10 5.34
CA CYS A 45 -4.79 1.67 4.30
C CYS A 45 -4.63 2.72 3.19
N VAL A 46 -5.71 3.38 2.77
CA VAL A 46 -5.63 4.44 1.76
C VAL A 46 -4.81 5.63 2.25
N GLU A 47 -5.06 6.11 3.48
CA GLU A 47 -4.28 7.20 4.04
C GLU A 47 -2.81 6.79 4.22
N ARG A 48 -2.56 5.58 4.72
CA ARG A 48 -1.19 5.09 4.89
C ARG A 48 -0.42 4.96 3.59
N VAL A 49 -1.04 4.38 2.55
CA VAL A 49 -0.44 4.30 1.21
C VAL A 49 -0.18 5.69 0.65
N ARG A 50 -1.09 6.66 0.86
CA ARG A 50 -0.90 8.05 0.42
C ARG A 50 0.28 8.73 1.12
N GLU A 51 0.54 8.41 2.39
CA GLU A 51 1.68 8.97 3.13
C GLU A 51 3.03 8.41 2.65
N VAL A 52 3.11 7.11 2.37
CA VAL A 52 4.39 6.43 2.13
C VAL A 52 4.74 6.25 0.65
N ALA A 53 3.75 6.08 -0.23
CA ALA A 53 3.99 5.77 -1.63
C ALA A 53 4.13 7.06 -2.45
N ALA A 54 5.23 7.16 -3.21
CA ALA A 54 5.47 8.26 -4.13
C ALA A 54 4.54 8.22 -5.36
N ALA A 55 4.02 7.03 -5.71
CA ALA A 55 3.02 6.85 -6.76
C ALA A 55 2.23 5.57 -6.52
N THR A 56 0.96 5.60 -6.91
CA THR A 56 0.04 4.47 -6.84
C THR A 56 -0.71 4.36 -8.16
N VAL A 57 -0.76 3.17 -8.75
CA VAL A 57 -1.70 2.88 -9.84
C VAL A 57 -3.01 2.36 -9.25
N ARG A 58 -4.12 2.59 -9.95
CA ARG A 58 -5.44 2.18 -9.50
C ARG A 58 -5.68 0.72 -9.87
N GLY A 59 -5.87 -0.14 -8.86
CA GLY A 59 -6.24 -1.54 -9.04
C GLY A 59 -7.73 -1.71 -9.36
N ASN A 60 -8.18 -2.94 -9.62
CA ASN A 60 -9.58 -3.20 -9.93
C ASN A 60 -10.50 -3.07 -8.72
N HIS A 61 -10.04 -3.40 -7.51
CA HIS A 61 -10.79 -3.23 -6.27
C HIS A 61 -10.90 -1.75 -5.87
N ASP A 62 -9.95 -0.91 -6.27
CA ASP A 62 -9.98 0.54 -6.02
C ASP A 62 -11.00 1.29 -6.91
N ARG A 63 -11.69 0.60 -7.83
CA ARG A 63 -12.64 1.23 -8.76
C ARG A 63 -14.02 1.47 -8.18
N THR A 64 -14.31 0.93 -7.00
CA THR A 64 -15.63 0.96 -6.35
C THR A 64 -15.88 2.25 -5.61
#